data_AF-A0A261AQH9-F1
#
_entry.id   AF-A0A261AQH9-F1
#
_cell.length_a   1.000
_cell.length_b   1.000
_cell.length_c   1.000
_cell.angle_alpha   90.00
_cell.angle_beta   90.00
_cell.angle_gamma   90.00
#
_symmetry.space_group_name_H-M   'P 1'
#
loop_
_entity.id
_entity.type
_entity.pdbx_description
1 polymer ?
#
loop_
_entity_poly.entity_id
_entity_poly.type
_entity_poly.pdbx_seq_one_letter_code
_entity_poly.pdbx_strand_id
1 'polypeptide(L)'
;MLKQMTFSQKKTDLLLLLKTAKQQLDEMRTPTSEQMLIVISDGRGALSQGADKVRALYSALQGVTVLFIVLDSGKKSIEDHTVASFKDNKVVLTPYLSLFPFPFYALVKSVEQLPSVIAESIRQWFEMTTQHT
;
A
#
# COMPACT_ATOMS: atom_id res chain seq x y z
N MET A 1 14.41 -6.47 17.02
CA MET A 1 13.53 -5.97 15.96
C MET A 1 14.32 -5.45 14.76
N LEU A 2 15.09 -4.36 14.84
CA LEU A 2 15.87 -3.82 13.69
C LEU A 2 16.87 -4.83 13.08
N LYS A 3 17.52 -5.67 13.90
CA LYS A 3 18.42 -6.74 13.42
C LYS A 3 17.74 -7.81 12.54
N GLN A 4 16.41 -7.91 12.58
CA GLN A 4 15.64 -8.85 11.76
C GLN A 4 15.28 -8.27 10.38
N MET A 5 15.48 -6.95 10.17
CA MET A 5 15.19 -6.26 8.92
C MET A 5 16.47 -6.17 8.06
N THR A 6 16.80 -7.25 7.37
CA THR A 6 18.01 -7.33 6.53
C THR A 6 17.83 -6.78 5.13
N PHE A 7 16.58 -6.49 4.72
CA PHE A 7 16.20 -6.03 3.39
C PHE A 7 16.71 -6.91 2.23
N SER A 8 17.03 -8.18 2.51
CA SER A 8 17.59 -9.12 1.52
C SER A 8 16.51 -9.92 0.77
N GLN A 9 15.23 -9.55 0.93
CA GLN A 9 14.11 -10.24 0.30
C GLN A 9 14.07 -9.93 -1.20
N LYS A 10 13.84 -10.95 -2.04
CA LYS A 10 13.77 -10.80 -3.50
C LYS A 10 12.38 -10.46 -4.03
N LYS A 11 11.35 -10.64 -3.21
CA LYS A 11 9.94 -10.43 -3.58
C LYS A 11 9.16 -9.92 -2.38
N THR A 12 8.12 -9.16 -2.67
CA THR A 12 7.12 -8.71 -1.71
C THR A 12 5.86 -9.55 -1.88
N ASP A 13 5.37 -10.15 -0.79
CA ASP A 13 4.14 -10.94 -0.80
C ASP A 13 3.00 -10.14 -0.16
N LEU A 14 2.33 -9.31 -0.96
CA LEU A 14 1.18 -8.51 -0.54
C LEU A 14 -0.03 -9.39 -0.23
N LEU A 15 -0.21 -10.51 -0.92
CA LEU A 15 -1.33 -11.41 -0.64
C LEU A 15 -1.20 -12.00 0.78
N LEU A 16 -0.01 -12.45 1.16
CA LEU A 16 0.26 -12.92 2.52
C LEU A 16 0.13 -11.79 3.53
N LEU A 17 0.69 -10.61 3.24
CA LEU A 17 0.58 -9.43 4.12
C LEU A 17 -0.88 -9.11 4.45
N LEU A 18 -1.74 -8.96 3.44
CA LEU A 18 -3.14 -8.58 3.65
C LEU A 18 -3.94 -9.68 4.36
N LYS A 19 -3.67 -10.97 4.07
CA LYS A 19 -4.32 -12.07 4.79
C LYS A 19 -3.95 -12.10 6.26
N THR A 20 -2.66 -11.98 6.58
CA THR A 20 -2.18 -11.98 7.96
C THR A 20 -2.64 -10.74 8.72
N ALA A 21 -2.58 -9.57 8.08
CA ALA A 21 -3.08 -8.33 8.66
C ALA A 21 -4.58 -8.41 8.94
N LYS A 22 -5.38 -8.95 8.01
CA LYS A 22 -6.82 -9.17 8.22
C LYS A 22 -7.07 -10.02 9.45
N GLN A 23 -6.40 -11.18 9.55
CA GLN A 23 -6.58 -12.08 10.68
C GLN A 23 -6.27 -11.37 12.01
N GLN A 24 -5.12 -10.69 12.10
CA GLN A 24 -4.71 -10.01 13.33
C GLN A 24 -5.64 -8.84 13.70
N LEU A 25 -6.08 -8.08 12.70
CA LEU A 25 -6.98 -6.94 12.92
C LEU A 25 -8.38 -7.40 13.33
N ASP A 26 -8.90 -8.46 12.72
CA ASP A 26 -10.18 -9.06 13.09
C ASP A 26 -10.15 -9.61 14.54
N GLU A 27 -9.04 -10.24 14.95
CA GLU A 27 -8.84 -10.73 16.33
C GLU A 27 -8.81 -9.61 17.38
N MET A 28 -8.30 -8.43 17.01
CA MET A 28 -8.13 -7.28 17.92
C MET A 28 -9.28 -6.26 17.84
N ARG A 29 -10.26 -6.47 16.94
CA ARG A 29 -11.34 -5.53 16.69
C ARG A 29 -12.33 -5.51 17.85
N THR A 30 -12.67 -4.30 18.30
CA THR A 30 -13.76 -4.05 19.24
C THR A 30 -14.85 -3.21 18.58
N PRO A 31 -16.08 -3.15 19.14
CA PRO A 31 -17.17 -2.36 18.54
C PRO A 31 -16.88 -0.86 18.40
N THR A 32 -15.90 -0.34 19.14
CA THR A 32 -15.52 1.08 19.15
C THR A 32 -14.13 1.34 18.56
N SER A 33 -13.44 0.30 18.08
CA SER A 33 -12.07 0.44 17.57
C SER A 33 -12.07 0.86 16.11
N GLU A 34 -11.40 1.98 15.83
CA GLU A 34 -10.96 2.35 14.49
C GLU A 34 -9.58 1.74 14.21
N GLN A 35 -9.40 1.13 13.04
CA GLN A 35 -8.19 0.39 12.70
C GLN A 35 -7.54 0.97 11.45
N MET A 36 -6.21 1.12 11.49
CA MET A 36 -5.40 1.58 10.37
C MET A 36 -4.24 0.63 10.11
N LEU A 37 -4.02 0.30 8.84
CA LEU A 37 -2.86 -0.46 8.36
C LEU A 37 -1.99 0.47 7.50
N ILE A 38 -0.79 0.77 7.96
CA ILE A 38 0.21 1.52 7.19
C ILE A 38 1.18 0.53 6.55
N VAL A 39 1.25 0.52 5.22
CA VAL A 39 2.17 -0.30 4.44
C VAL A 39 3.27 0.58 3.87
N ILE A 40 4.53 0.30 4.19
CA ILE A 40 5.69 1.06 3.69
C ILE A 40 6.50 0.18 2.74
N SER A 41 6.64 0.61 1.49
CA SER A 41 7.35 -0.14 0.45
C SER A 41 7.75 0.78 -0.70
N ASP A 42 8.69 0.38 -1.55
CA ASP A 42 9.00 1.07 -2.81
C ASP A 42 7.90 0.90 -3.89
N GLY A 43 6.86 0.10 -3.60
CA GLY A 43 5.66 -0.06 -4.43
C GLY A 43 5.85 -0.90 -5.70
N ARG A 44 7.07 -1.12 -6.18
CA ARG A 44 7.37 -1.74 -7.49
C ARG A 44 6.86 -3.17 -7.64
N GLY A 45 6.78 -3.91 -6.53
CA GLY A 45 6.26 -5.27 -6.47
C GLY A 45 4.73 -5.40 -6.40
N ALA A 46 3.98 -4.30 -6.32
CA ALA A 46 2.57 -4.35 -5.96
C ALA A 46 1.68 -5.07 -6.99
N LEU A 47 2.06 -5.03 -8.27
CA LEU A 47 1.33 -5.70 -9.35
C LEU A 47 1.79 -7.16 -9.58
N SER A 48 2.88 -7.60 -8.95
CA SER A 48 3.55 -8.88 -9.26
C SER A 48 2.69 -10.11 -8.99
N GLN A 49 1.74 -10.02 -8.04
CA GLN A 49 0.86 -11.12 -7.65
C GLN A 49 -0.54 -11.02 -8.29
N GLY A 50 -0.74 -10.07 -9.20
CA GLY A 50 -2.02 -9.77 -9.85
C GLY A 50 -2.82 -8.74 -9.07
N ALA A 51 -3.00 -7.56 -9.67
CA ALA A 51 -3.66 -6.40 -9.04
C ALA A 51 -5.06 -6.74 -8.52
N ASP A 52 -5.83 -7.56 -9.25
CA ASP A 52 -7.21 -7.91 -8.86
C ASP A 52 -7.26 -8.80 -7.62
N LYS A 53 -6.28 -9.69 -7.43
CA LYS A 53 -6.18 -10.49 -6.20
C LYS A 53 -5.87 -9.61 -4.99
N VAL A 54 -5.00 -8.61 -5.18
CA VAL A 54 -4.69 -7.63 -4.13
C VAL A 54 -5.92 -6.78 -3.82
N ARG A 55 -6.65 -6.29 -4.83
CA ARG A 55 -7.91 -5.55 -4.66
C ARG A 55 -8.99 -6.35 -3.94
N ALA A 56 -9.11 -7.65 -4.24
CA ALA A 56 -10.06 -8.53 -3.57
C ALA A 56 -9.74 -8.68 -2.07
N LEU A 57 -8.47 -8.86 -1.71
CA LEU A 57 -8.05 -8.93 -0.30
C LEU A 57 -8.14 -7.58 0.41
N TYR A 58 -7.80 -6.48 -0.28
CA TYR A 58 -8.00 -5.12 0.21
C TYR A 58 -9.47 -4.87 0.56
N SER A 59 -10.39 -5.27 -0.33
CA SER A 59 -11.84 -5.10 -0.11
C SER A 59 -12.36 -5.92 1.08
N ALA A 60 -11.66 -6.99 1.46
CA ALA A 60 -12.01 -7.81 2.62
C ALA A 60 -11.55 -7.21 3.97
N LEU A 61 -10.74 -6.14 3.95
CA LEU A 61 -10.34 -5.35 5.12
C LEU A 61 -11.39 -4.26 5.45
N GLN A 62 -12.69 -4.60 5.41
CA GLN A 62 -13.75 -3.64 5.67
C GLN A 62 -13.64 -3.03 7.08
N GLY A 63 -13.73 -1.69 7.16
CA GLY A 63 -13.55 -0.91 8.39
C GLY A 63 -12.09 -0.83 8.88
N VAL A 64 -11.12 -1.14 8.01
CA VAL A 64 -9.71 -0.85 8.25
C VAL A 64 -9.27 0.16 7.19
N THR A 65 -8.71 1.29 7.62
CA THR A 65 -8.08 2.26 6.71
C THR A 65 -6.71 1.74 6.31
N VAL A 66 -6.48 1.50 5.02
CA VAL A 66 -5.16 1.06 4.52
C VAL A 66 -4.49 2.22 3.81
N LEU A 67 -3.34 2.66 4.35
CA LEU A 67 -2.49 3.67 3.74
C LEU A 67 -1.22 3.02 3.18
N PHE A 68 -0.98 3.18 1.89
CA PHE A 68 0.26 2.71 1.27
C PHE A 68 1.26 3.86 1.10
N ILE A 69 2.39 3.83 1.79
CA ILE A 69 3.46 4.81 1.63
C ILE A 69 4.49 4.23 0.66
N VAL A 70 4.57 4.86 -0.52
CA VAL A 70 5.51 4.50 -1.57
C VAL A 70 6.80 5.30 -1.38
N LEU A 71 7.88 4.61 -1.01
CA LEU A 71 9.22 5.18 -0.94
C LEU A 71 9.81 5.28 -2.35
N ASP A 72 9.78 6.48 -2.92
CA ASP A 72 10.21 6.77 -4.28
C ASP A 72 11.52 7.56 -4.32
N SER A 73 12.54 7.04 -3.62
CA SER A 73 13.90 7.60 -3.58
C SER A 73 14.86 6.94 -4.58
N GLY A 74 14.34 6.09 -5.47
CA GLY A 74 15.13 5.38 -6.47
C GLY A 74 15.55 6.27 -7.66
N LYS A 75 16.51 5.78 -8.47
CA LYS A 75 16.99 6.51 -9.66
C LYS A 75 15.92 6.81 -10.72
N LYS A 76 14.88 5.99 -10.77
CA LYS A 76 13.71 6.16 -11.65
C LYS A 76 12.47 6.20 -10.78
N SER A 77 11.62 7.20 -10.98
CA SER A 77 10.40 7.32 -10.21
C SER A 77 9.43 6.21 -10.57
N ILE A 78 8.65 5.75 -9.60
CA ILE A 78 7.50 4.88 -9.86
C ILE A 78 6.46 5.53 -10.79
N GLU A 79 6.41 6.87 -10.85
CA GLU A 79 5.53 7.62 -11.75
C GLU A 79 5.92 7.42 -13.22
N ASP A 80 7.21 7.26 -13.50
CA ASP A 80 7.73 7.03 -14.85
C ASP A 80 7.55 5.58 -15.33
N HIS A 81 7.10 4.69 -14.44
CA HIS A 81 6.96 3.27 -14.77
C HIS A 81 5.70 3.03 -15.58
N THR A 82 5.81 2.17 -16.61
CA THR A 82 4.69 1.69 -17.40
C THR A 82 4.65 0.17 -17.42
N VAL A 83 3.44 -0.37 -17.53
CA VAL A 83 3.19 -1.80 -17.71
C VAL A 83 2.79 -2.01 -19.17
N ALA A 84 3.55 -2.86 -19.87
CA ALA A 84 3.20 -3.28 -21.21
C ALA A 84 2.19 -4.43 -21.15
N SER A 85 1.11 -4.31 -21.91
CA SER A 85 0.11 -5.36 -22.10
C SER A 85 -0.15 -5.56 -23.59
N PHE A 86 -0.51 -6.78 -23.99
CA PHE A 86 -0.89 -7.07 -25.36
C PHE A 86 -2.41 -7.07 -25.46
N LYS A 87 -2.95 -6.18 -26.30
CA LYS A 87 -4.37 -6.11 -26.63
C LYS A 87 -4.52 -6.05 -28.14
N ASP A 88 -5.26 -6.99 -28.73
CA ASP A 88 -5.52 -7.06 -30.17
C ASP A 88 -4.25 -7.01 -31.03
N ASN A 89 -3.23 -7.81 -30.68
CA ASN A 89 -1.89 -7.83 -31.30
C ASN A 89 -1.12 -6.49 -31.27
N LYS A 90 -1.55 -5.52 -30.44
CA LYS A 90 -0.83 -4.26 -30.21
C LYS A 90 -0.32 -4.19 -28.77
N VAL A 91 0.87 -3.61 -28.61
CA VAL A 91 1.43 -3.30 -27.29
C VAL A 91 0.77 -2.02 -26.79
N VAL A 92 0.11 -2.10 -25.64
CA VAL A 92 -0.46 -0.96 -24.92
C VAL A 92 0.39 -0.73 -23.67
N LEU A 93 0.92 0.49 -23.54
CA LEU A 93 1.64 0.94 -22.36
C LEU A 93 0.69 1.68 -21.44
N THR A 94 0.53 1.17 -20.22
CA THR A 94 -0.34 1.76 -19.20
C THR A 94 0.52 2.27 -18.04
N PRO A 95 0.31 3.50 -17.53
CA PRO A 95 1.03 4.00 -16.36
C PRO A 95 0.89 3.06 -15.16
N TYR A 96 1.99 2.73 -14.49
CA TYR A 96 2.01 1.78 -13.38
C TYR A 96 1.03 2.17 -12.27
N LEU A 97 1.05 3.44 -11.87
CA LEU A 97 0.19 3.97 -10.81
C LEU A 97 -1.31 3.90 -11.14
N SER A 98 -1.68 3.94 -12.43
CA SER A 98 -3.09 3.78 -12.83
C SER A 98 -3.62 2.36 -12.56
N LEU A 99 -2.72 1.38 -12.47
CA LEU A 99 -3.04 -0.01 -12.17
C LEU A 99 -2.81 -0.35 -10.69
N PHE A 100 -2.33 0.59 -9.88
CA PHE A 100 -1.96 0.35 -8.50
C PHE A 100 -3.18 -0.18 -7.70
N PRO A 101 -3.01 -1.21 -6.86
CA PRO A 101 -4.15 -1.90 -6.25
C PRO A 101 -4.65 -1.22 -4.97
N PHE A 102 -4.02 -0.13 -4.52
CA PHE A 102 -4.42 0.63 -3.33
C PHE A 102 -4.91 2.01 -3.75
N PRO A 103 -6.12 2.43 -3.34
CA PRO A 103 -6.65 3.75 -3.70
C PRO A 103 -6.02 4.89 -2.89
N PHE A 104 -5.59 4.61 -1.65
CA PHE A 104 -4.96 5.60 -0.78
C PHE A 104 -3.46 5.30 -0.67
N TYR A 105 -2.66 6.16 -1.31
CA TYR A 105 -1.21 6.06 -1.22
C TYR A 105 -0.56 7.45 -1.18
N ALA A 106 0.59 7.53 -0.54
CA ALA A 106 1.45 8.72 -0.51
C ALA A 106 2.78 8.41 -1.19
N LEU A 107 3.22 9.28 -2.09
CA LEU A 107 4.56 9.19 -2.69
C LEU A 107 5.54 9.99 -1.84
N VAL A 108 6.58 9.33 -1.34
CA VAL A 108 7.62 9.95 -0.50
C VAL A 108 8.94 9.90 -1.26
N LYS A 109 9.39 11.06 -1.76
CA LYS A 109 10.60 11.17 -2.60
C LYS A 109 11.90 11.07 -1.79
N SER A 110 11.84 11.41 -0.51
CA SER A 110 13.00 11.41 0.39
C SER A 110 12.62 10.84 1.75
N VAL A 111 13.50 10.04 2.34
CA VAL A 111 13.22 9.33 3.61
C VAL A 111 13.08 10.32 4.77
N GLU A 112 13.69 11.50 4.65
CA GLU A 112 13.58 12.61 5.60
C GLU A 112 12.16 13.15 5.70
N GLN A 113 11.35 13.02 4.64
CA GLN A 113 9.93 13.42 4.62
C GLN A 113 9.00 12.36 5.21
N LEU A 114 9.49 11.12 5.40
CA LEU A 114 8.66 10.01 5.87
C LEU A 114 7.97 10.29 7.22
N PRO A 115 8.66 10.84 8.26
CA PRO A 115 8.02 11.11 9.55
C PRO A 115 6.89 12.13 9.45
N SER A 116 7.07 13.20 8.66
CA SER A 116 6.05 14.24 8.50
C SER A 116 4.84 13.74 7.70
N VAL A 117 5.07 12.97 6.63
CA VAL A 117 3.99 12.37 5.84
C VAL A 117 3.17 11.38 6.66
N ILE A 118 3.81 10.56 7.50
CA ILE A 118 3.10 9.65 8.41
C ILE A 118 2.28 10.44 9.42
N ALA A 119 2.87 11.45 10.08
CA ALA A 119 2.18 12.26 11.08
C ALA A 119 0.95 12.95 10.50
N GLU A 120 1.09 13.53 9.30
CA GLU A 120 0.00 14.22 8.61
C GLU A 120 -1.09 13.24 8.16
N SER A 121 -0.72 12.07 7.65
CA SER A 121 -1.70 11.04 7.24
C SER A 121 -2.48 10.49 8.43
N ILE A 122 -1.81 10.30 9.57
CA ILE A 122 -2.45 9.88 10.82
C ILE A 122 -3.40 10.96 11.34
N ARG A 123 -2.99 12.24 11.30
CA ARG A 123 -3.86 13.38 11.66
C ARG A 123 -5.13 13.40 10.81
N GLN A 124 -4.98 13.29 9.49
CA GLN A 124 -6.11 13.24 8.56
C GLN A 124 -7.03 12.05 8.84
N TRP A 125 -6.46 10.87 9.11
CA TRP A 125 -7.24 9.69 9.48
C TRP A 125 -8.06 9.93 10.76
N PHE A 126 -7.43 10.47 11.82
CA PHE A 126 -8.14 10.80 13.05
C PHE A 126 -9.28 11.80 12.83
N GLU A 127 -9.08 12.82 12.00
CA GLU A 127 -10.12 13.81 11.69
C GLU A 127 -11.30 13.16 10.97
N MET A 128 -11.05 12.25 10.03
CA MET A 128 -12.11 11.51 9.35
C MET A 128 -12.88 10.60 10.30
N THR A 129 -12.19 9.86 11.18
CA THR A 129 -12.87 8.89 12.06
C THR A 129 -13.61 9.55 13.21
N THR A 130 -13.08 10.67 13.75
CA THR A 130 -13.73 11.41 14.85
C THR A 130 -14.91 12.26 14.41
N GLN A 131 -15.00 12.66 13.13
CA GLN A 131 -16.16 13.38 12.59
C GLN A 131 -17.38 12.47 12.33
N HIS A 132 -17.19 11.15 12.32
CA HIS A 132 -18.23 10.15 12.05
C HIS A 132 -18.73 9.41 13.30
N THR A 133 -18.24 9.77 14.50
CA THR A 133 -18.75 9.30 15.80
C THR A 133 -19.53 10.41 16.48
#